data_AF-A0A1D6NS75-F1
#
_entry.id   AF-A0A1D6NS75-F1
#
_cell.length_a   1.000
_cell.length_b   1.000
_cell.length_c   1.000
_cell.angle_alpha   90.00
_cell.angle_beta   90.00
_cell.angle_gamma   90.00
#
_symmetry.space_group_name_H-M   'P 1'
#
loop_
_entity.id
_entity.type
_entity.pdbx_description
1 polymer ?
#
loop_
_entity_poly.entity_id
_entity_poly.type
_entity_poly.pdbx_seq_one_letter_code
_entity_poly.pdbx_strand_id
1 'polypeptide(L)'
;MESHVGVLDQDSESFLKIDIPFSSVTNIVVSGDRSFYIEGASATLPVSIAKVTLDEKRTMATDFSIVWSSSEDVAQYESYFSLPEFVEFPNVINGQHAYAYFYAPYNNFFQGSSDEKPPLLVRTHGKRIYYFCPFFFMSFMIMTSCYIRNNKQKHFVGFYVLSNQYVKPSPADYAKH
;
A
#
# COMPACT_ATOMS: atom_id res chain seq x y z
N MET A 1 3.65 -3.53 5.35
CA MET A 1 3.14 -4.91 5.31
C MET A 1 2.36 -5.05 4.03
N GLU A 2 2.73 -6.00 3.19
CA GLU A 2 2.11 -6.26 1.89
C GLU A 2 1.31 -7.56 1.95
N SER A 3 0.23 -7.64 1.18
CA SER A 3 -0.49 -8.88 0.94
C SER A 3 0.25 -9.72 -0.10
N HIS A 4 0.20 -11.04 0.07
CA HIS A 4 0.68 -11.97 -0.93
C HIS A 4 -0.43 -12.94 -1.30
N VAL A 5 -0.53 -13.24 -2.59
CA VAL A 5 -1.42 -14.27 -3.12
C VAL A 5 -0.56 -15.43 -3.57
N GLY A 6 -1.03 -16.64 -3.38
CA GLY A 6 -0.31 -17.83 -3.80
C GLY A 6 -1.19 -19.05 -3.84
N VAL A 7 -0.67 -20.09 -4.49
CA VAL A 7 -1.27 -21.42 -4.54
C VAL A 7 -0.61 -22.25 -3.45
N LEU A 8 -1.43 -22.85 -2.58
CA LEU A 8 -0.97 -23.80 -1.58
C LEU A 8 -1.14 -25.21 -2.14
N ASP A 9 -0.04 -25.94 -2.23
CA ASP A 9 -0.03 -27.35 -2.61
C ASP A 9 -0.08 -28.19 -1.33
N GLN A 10 -1.17 -28.95 -1.18
CA GLN A 10 -1.44 -29.73 0.04
C GLN A 10 -0.53 -30.95 0.16
N ASP A 11 -0.08 -31.53 -0.95
CA ASP A 11 0.70 -32.75 -0.97
C ASP A 11 2.19 -32.47 -0.67
N SER A 12 2.67 -31.32 -1.13
CA SER A 12 4.05 -30.86 -0.93
C SER A 12 4.22 -29.87 0.24
N GLU A 13 3.11 -29.52 0.92
CA GLU A 13 3.06 -28.51 2.00
C GLU A 13 3.75 -27.19 1.60
N SER A 14 3.67 -26.82 0.32
CA SER A 14 4.41 -25.70 -0.25
C SER A 14 3.50 -24.56 -0.68
N PHE A 15 3.95 -23.33 -0.43
CA PHE A 15 3.27 -22.11 -0.87
C PHE A 15 4.01 -21.51 -2.07
N LEU A 16 3.34 -21.48 -3.22
CA LEU A 16 3.83 -20.83 -4.43
C LEU A 16 3.22 -19.45 -4.55
N LYS A 17 4.03 -18.41 -4.32
CA LYS A 17 3.62 -17.03 -4.47
C LYS A 17 3.32 -16.72 -5.95
N ILE A 18 2.16 -16.10 -6.21
CA ILE A 18 1.78 -15.58 -7.51
C ILE A 18 2.04 -14.08 -7.52
N ASP A 19 2.90 -13.63 -8.45
CA ASP A 19 3.21 -12.22 -8.60
C ASP A 19 2.05 -11.48 -9.26
N ILE A 20 1.54 -10.47 -8.55
CA ILE A 20 0.46 -9.58 -8.98
C ILE A 20 0.81 -8.14 -8.59
N PRO A 21 0.35 -7.13 -9.34
CA PRO A 21 0.70 -5.73 -9.10
C PRO A 21 -0.06 -5.08 -7.92
N PHE A 22 -0.76 -5.87 -7.10
CA PHE A 22 -1.42 -5.39 -5.89
C PHE A 22 -0.57 -5.66 -4.65
N SER A 23 -0.27 -4.60 -3.90
CA SER A 23 0.41 -4.71 -2.61
C SER A 23 -0.57 -4.94 -1.46
N SER A 24 -1.88 -4.76 -1.70
CA SER A 24 -2.97 -5.10 -0.78
C SER A 24 -4.06 -5.85 -1.50
N VAL A 25 -4.50 -6.97 -0.93
CA VAL A 25 -5.62 -7.77 -1.45
C VAL A 25 -6.63 -7.99 -0.33
N THR A 26 -7.90 -7.73 -0.62
CA THR A 26 -8.99 -7.81 0.36
C THR A 26 -9.88 -9.02 0.13
N ASN A 27 -10.17 -9.35 -1.12
CA ASN A 27 -11.05 -10.46 -1.48
C ASN A 27 -10.47 -11.24 -2.66
N ILE A 28 -10.76 -12.54 -2.68
CA ILE A 28 -10.40 -13.46 -3.75
C ILE A 28 -11.59 -14.38 -4.06
N VAL A 29 -11.89 -14.58 -5.33
CA VAL A 29 -12.96 -15.47 -5.80
C VAL A 29 -12.41 -16.32 -6.95
N VAL A 30 -12.40 -17.64 -6.77
CA VAL A 30 -11.95 -18.57 -7.82
C VAL A 30 -13.01 -18.67 -8.92
N SER A 31 -12.59 -18.65 -10.18
CA SER A 31 -13.47 -18.75 -11.34
C SER A 31 -12.94 -19.79 -12.32
N GLY A 32 -13.68 -20.90 -12.47
CA GLY A 32 -13.32 -21.97 -13.39
C GLY A 32 -11.97 -22.62 -13.10
N ASP A 33 -11.42 -23.29 -14.11
CA ASP A 33 -10.14 -23.98 -14.01
C ASP A 33 -9.00 -23.05 -14.44
N ARG A 34 -8.18 -22.61 -13.46
CA ARG A 34 -6.99 -21.75 -13.60
C ARG A 34 -7.24 -20.24 -13.70
N SER A 35 -8.38 -19.72 -13.26
CA SER A 35 -8.52 -18.27 -13.10
C SER A 35 -9.19 -17.90 -11.79
N PHE A 36 -8.91 -16.68 -11.33
CA PHE A 36 -9.54 -16.11 -10.14
C PHE A 36 -9.63 -14.60 -10.28
N TYR A 37 -10.55 -14.02 -9.51
CA TYR A 37 -10.72 -12.59 -9.38
C TYR A 37 -10.22 -12.14 -8.03
N ILE A 38 -9.54 -11.00 -8.00
CA ILE A 38 -9.09 -10.36 -6.77
C ILE A 38 -9.59 -8.93 -6.70
N GLU A 39 -9.98 -8.52 -5.51
CA GLU A 39 -10.13 -7.12 -5.16
C GLU A 39 -8.86 -6.67 -4.43
N GLY A 40 -8.23 -5.60 -4.90
CA GLY A 40 -7.01 -5.10 -4.30
C GLY A 40 -6.63 -3.71 -4.80
N ALA A 41 -5.53 -3.21 -4.26
CA ALA A 41 -4.96 -1.91 -4.59
C ALA A 41 -3.43 -1.92 -4.40
N SER A 42 -2.77 -0.89 -4.89
CA SER A 42 -1.36 -0.61 -4.56
C SER A 42 -1.14 0.88 -4.33
N ALA A 43 0.10 1.32 -4.12
CA ALA A 43 0.40 2.74 -3.99
C ALA A 43 0.10 3.55 -5.27
N THR A 44 0.05 2.89 -6.43
CA THR A 44 -0.16 3.50 -7.74
C THR A 44 -1.44 3.03 -8.42
N LEU A 45 -2.03 1.92 -7.96
CA LEU A 45 -3.29 1.39 -8.48
C LEU A 45 -4.43 1.63 -7.48
N PRO A 46 -5.56 2.23 -7.92
CA PRO A 46 -6.73 2.40 -7.09
C PRO A 46 -7.35 1.04 -6.74
N VAL A 47 -8.29 1.04 -5.79
CA VAL A 47 -9.08 -0.16 -5.49
C VAL A 47 -9.73 -0.65 -6.77
N SER A 48 -9.40 -1.88 -7.15
CA SER A 48 -9.72 -2.46 -8.44
C SER A 48 -10.06 -3.93 -8.29
N ILE A 49 -10.89 -4.43 -9.19
CA ILE A 49 -11.14 -5.86 -9.38
C ILE A 49 -10.33 -6.31 -10.59
N ALA A 50 -9.46 -7.29 -10.41
CA ALA A 50 -8.64 -7.85 -11.47
C ALA A 50 -8.92 -9.33 -11.65
N LYS A 51 -8.92 -9.79 -12.90
CA LYS A 51 -8.88 -11.20 -13.26
C LYS A 51 -7.41 -11.62 -13.41
N VAL A 52 -7.06 -12.73 -12.77
CA VAL A 52 -5.77 -13.37 -12.89
C VAL A 52 -5.96 -14.75 -13.51
N THR A 53 -5.19 -15.04 -14.55
CA THR A 53 -5.14 -16.37 -15.18
C THR A 53 -3.81 -17.01 -14.85
N LEU A 54 -3.83 -18.29 -14.49
CA LEU A 54 -2.64 -19.07 -14.15
C LEU A 54 -2.16 -19.91 -15.34
N ASP A 55 -0.92 -20.35 -15.28
CA ASP A 55 -0.38 -21.36 -16.20
C ASP A 55 -1.03 -22.74 -15.98
N GLU A 56 -0.72 -23.70 -16.86
CA GLU A 56 -1.25 -25.07 -16.79
C GLU A 56 -0.96 -25.75 -15.46
N LYS A 57 0.21 -25.48 -14.87
CA LYS A 57 0.64 -26.08 -13.60
C LYS A 57 0.21 -25.28 -12.37
N ARG A 58 -0.50 -24.15 -12.53
CA ARG A 58 -0.93 -23.26 -11.45
C ARG A 58 0.23 -22.77 -10.56
N THR A 59 1.38 -22.55 -11.17
CA THR A 59 2.61 -22.08 -10.53
C THR A 59 2.85 -20.59 -10.70
N MET A 60 2.28 -19.96 -11.73
CA MET A 60 2.49 -18.53 -12.01
C MET A 60 1.28 -17.89 -12.71
N ALA A 61 1.16 -16.57 -12.60
CA ALA A 61 0.21 -15.80 -13.40
C ALA A 61 0.71 -15.68 -14.84
N THR A 62 -0.15 -16.02 -15.80
CA THR A 62 0.08 -15.83 -17.24
C THR A 62 -0.59 -14.58 -17.78
N ASP A 63 -1.67 -14.14 -17.14
CA ASP A 63 -2.38 -12.92 -17.50
C ASP A 63 -2.94 -12.22 -16.26
N PHE A 64 -2.95 -10.89 -16.32
CA PHE A 64 -3.52 -10.00 -15.32
C PHE A 64 -4.27 -8.88 -16.02
N SER A 65 -5.57 -8.79 -15.79
CA SER A 65 -6.41 -7.75 -16.40
C SER A 65 -7.33 -7.11 -15.37
N ILE A 66 -7.32 -5.79 -15.29
CA ILE A 66 -8.28 -5.03 -14.47
C ILE A 66 -9.63 -5.06 -15.18
N VAL A 67 -10.64 -5.63 -14.54
CA VAL A 67 -12.02 -5.70 -15.07
C VAL A 67 -12.91 -4.58 -14.55
N TRP A 68 -12.54 -3.99 -13.42
CA TRP A 68 -13.17 -2.79 -12.87
C TRP A 68 -12.19 -2.02 -11.99
N SER A 69 -12.28 -0.69 -12.01
CA SER A 69 -11.48 0.20 -11.17
C SER A 69 -12.37 1.26 -10.53
N SER A 70 -12.08 1.62 -9.29
CA SER A 70 -12.74 2.75 -8.61
C SER A 70 -12.34 4.13 -9.15
N SER A 71 -11.23 4.21 -9.91
CA SER A 71 -10.82 5.42 -10.62
C SER A 71 -10.30 5.06 -12.00
N GLU A 72 -10.87 5.70 -13.01
CA GLU A 72 -10.36 5.65 -14.38
C GLU A 72 -9.18 6.64 -14.52
N ASP A 73 -8.31 6.40 -15.50
CA ASP A 73 -7.20 7.29 -15.88
C ASP A 73 -6.19 7.66 -14.78
N VAL A 74 -6.00 6.81 -13.78
CA VAL A 74 -5.00 7.04 -12.71
C VAL A 74 -3.59 7.28 -13.27
N ALA A 75 -3.27 6.67 -14.42
CA ALA A 75 -1.99 6.79 -15.10
C ALA A 75 -1.60 8.24 -15.44
N GLN A 76 -2.59 9.10 -15.76
CA GLN A 76 -2.29 10.50 -16.09
C GLN A 76 -1.83 11.31 -14.87
N TYR A 77 -2.11 10.83 -13.66
CA TYR A 77 -1.76 11.47 -12.41
C TYR A 77 -0.56 10.83 -11.71
N GLU A 78 0.04 9.78 -12.27
CA GLU A 78 1.21 9.10 -11.69
C GLU A 78 2.35 10.06 -11.35
N SER A 79 2.54 11.09 -12.19
CA SER A 79 3.53 12.14 -12.00
C SER A 79 3.33 13.01 -10.73
N TYR A 80 2.19 12.88 -10.05
CA TYR A 80 1.88 13.57 -8.81
C TYR A 80 1.87 12.63 -7.59
N PHE A 81 2.18 11.35 -7.79
CA PHE A 81 2.14 10.36 -6.73
C PHE A 81 3.42 10.43 -5.89
N SER A 82 3.24 10.76 -4.61
CA SER A 82 4.26 10.49 -3.61
C SER A 82 4.12 9.03 -3.18
N LEU A 83 5.17 8.24 -3.40
CA LEU A 83 5.19 6.84 -2.97
C LEU A 83 5.49 6.74 -1.48
N PRO A 84 4.85 5.81 -0.76
CA PRO A 84 5.09 5.61 0.67
C PRO A 84 6.48 5.01 0.91
N GLU A 85 7.22 5.61 1.82
CA GLU A 85 8.40 5.02 2.43
C GLU A 85 8.02 4.42 3.79
N PHE A 86 8.40 3.17 4.04
CA PHE A 86 8.19 2.54 5.34
C PHE A 86 9.26 3.00 6.32
N VAL A 87 8.84 3.60 7.44
CA VAL A 87 9.73 4.14 8.45
C VAL A 87 9.46 3.46 9.79
N GLU A 88 10.55 3.04 10.44
CA GLU A 88 10.54 2.45 11.78
C GLU A 88 11.13 3.43 12.80
N PHE A 89 10.44 3.59 13.92
CA PHE A 89 10.84 4.44 15.03
C PHE A 89 11.10 3.60 16.29
N PRO A 90 12.22 3.83 16.98
CA PRO A 90 12.43 3.26 18.31
C PRO A 90 11.50 3.95 19.31
N ASN A 91 10.66 3.19 20.03
CA ASN A 91 9.72 3.79 20.98
C ASN A 91 10.40 4.19 22.29
N VAL A 92 9.84 5.20 22.95
CA VAL A 92 10.26 5.70 24.27
C VAL A 92 9.93 4.69 25.41
N ILE A 93 9.12 3.68 25.14
CA ILE A 93 8.72 2.63 26.10
C ILE A 93 9.40 1.30 25.69
N ASN A 94 10.20 0.77 26.60
CA ASN A 94 11.09 -0.40 26.47
C ASN A 94 10.62 -1.49 25.48
N GLY A 95 11.36 -1.63 24.37
CA GLY A 95 11.34 -2.82 23.51
C GLY A 95 10.24 -2.86 22.44
N GLN A 96 9.47 -1.79 22.26
CA GLN A 96 8.49 -1.70 21.17
C GLN A 96 9.00 -0.81 20.04
N HIS A 97 8.65 -1.18 18.81
CA HIS A 97 8.93 -0.39 17.61
C HIS A 97 7.61 0.21 17.11
N ALA A 98 7.63 1.46 16.67
CA ALA A 98 6.51 2.09 15.97
C ALA A 98 6.82 2.15 14.47
N TYR A 99 5.77 2.08 13.67
CA TYR A 99 5.89 2.05 12.23
C TYR A 99 4.99 3.10 11.61
N ALA A 100 5.47 3.72 10.54
CA ALA A 100 4.74 4.71 9.79
C ALA A 100 5.01 4.56 8.29
N TYR A 101 4.10 5.09 7.49
CA TYR A 101 4.41 5.42 6.10
C TYR A 101 4.68 6.92 6.00
N PHE A 102 5.85 7.26 5.47
CA PHE A 102 6.25 8.62 5.13
C PHE A 102 5.98 8.87 3.65
N TYR A 103 5.29 9.97 3.36
CA TYR A 103 5.07 10.43 1.99
C TYR A 103 5.82 11.74 1.83
N ALA A 104 6.94 11.68 1.11
CA ALA A 104 7.74 12.87 0.83
C ALA A 104 6.95 13.86 -0.04
N PRO A 105 7.11 15.18 0.16
CA PRO A 105 6.53 16.14 -0.76
C PRO A 105 7.09 15.91 -2.17
N TYR A 106 6.23 15.78 -3.16
CA TYR A 106 6.62 15.49 -4.53
C TYR A 106 5.72 16.23 -5.52
N ASN A 107 6.34 16.99 -6.43
CA ASN A 107 5.66 17.68 -7.53
C ASN A 107 6.66 17.95 -8.66
N ASN A 108 6.35 17.54 -9.89
CA ASN A 108 7.22 17.74 -11.05
C ASN A 108 7.41 19.21 -11.47
N PHE A 109 6.52 20.10 -11.05
CA PHE A 109 6.50 21.50 -11.48
C PHE A 109 7.09 22.46 -10.43
N PHE A 110 7.29 21.99 -9.19
CA PHE A 110 7.70 22.85 -8.09
C PHE A 110 8.68 22.15 -7.16
N GLN A 111 9.75 22.86 -6.79
CA GLN A 111 10.73 22.45 -5.78
C GLN A 111 10.70 23.43 -4.59
N GLY A 112 10.88 22.93 -3.38
CA GLY A 112 11.03 23.75 -2.17
C GLY A 112 12.36 24.50 -2.15
N SER A 113 12.44 25.54 -1.31
CA SER A 113 13.72 26.20 -0.99
C SER A 113 14.67 25.20 -0.32
N SER A 114 15.98 25.32 -0.55
CA SER A 114 17.01 24.53 0.15
C SER A 114 17.09 24.85 1.64
N ASP A 115 16.70 26.07 2.01
CA ASP A 115 16.97 26.64 3.32
C ASP A 115 15.87 26.32 4.34
N GLU A 116 14.74 25.78 3.87
CA GLU A 116 13.58 25.46 4.71
C GLU A 116 13.11 24.03 4.47
N LYS A 117 12.80 23.32 5.56
CA LYS A 117 12.19 22.01 5.47
C LYS A 117 10.69 22.12 5.18
N PRO A 118 10.12 21.19 4.41
CA PRO A 118 8.68 21.11 4.24
C PRO A 118 7.98 20.97 5.60
N PRO A 119 6.89 21.71 5.91
CA PRO A 119 5.96 21.34 6.97
C PRO A 119 5.58 19.85 6.92
N LEU A 120 5.25 19.27 8.06
CA LEU A 120 4.96 17.85 8.19
C LEU A 120 3.59 17.65 8.81
N LEU A 121 2.68 16.99 8.11
CA LEU A 121 1.39 16.60 8.66
C LEU A 121 1.45 15.19 9.21
N VAL A 122 1.16 15.03 10.50
CA VAL A 122 1.07 13.73 11.15
C VAL A 122 -0.38 13.34 11.30
N ARG A 123 -0.76 12.16 10.78
CA ARG A 123 -2.09 11.56 10.98
C ARG A 123 -1.94 10.22 11.69
N THR A 124 -2.76 10.03 12.73
CA THR A 124 -2.95 8.72 13.37
C THR A 124 -4.23 8.10 12.87
N HIS A 125 -4.20 6.86 12.40
CA HIS A 125 -5.44 6.12 12.15
C HIS A 125 -6.06 5.65 13.47
N GLY A 126 -7.39 5.65 13.54
CA GLY A 126 -8.13 5.14 14.69
C GLY A 126 -7.92 3.64 14.87
N LYS A 127 -8.10 3.15 16.11
CA LYS A 127 -8.10 1.71 16.43
C LYS A 127 -9.32 1.03 15.79
N ARG A 128 -9.20 0.60 14.53
CA ARG A 128 -10.05 -0.44 13.96
C ARG A 128 -9.14 -1.48 13.36
N ILE A 129 -9.46 -2.74 13.64
CA ILE A 129 -8.67 -3.95 13.38
C ILE A 129 -8.66 -4.27 11.88
N TYR A 130 -8.32 -3.29 11.05
CA TYR A 130 -8.04 -3.47 9.64
C TYR A 130 -6.58 -3.05 9.46
N TYR A 131 -5.76 -4.04 9.12
CA TYR A 131 -4.38 -3.89 8.72
C TYR A 131 -4.27 -2.67 7.80
N PHE A 132 -3.62 -1.60 8.27
CA PHE A 132 -3.39 -0.43 7.43
C PHE A 132 -2.27 -0.76 6.44
N CYS A 133 -2.66 -1.28 5.29
CA CYS A 133 -1.86 -1.23 4.09
C CYS A 133 -1.93 0.22 3.56
N PRO A 134 -0.88 0.79 2.95
CA PRO A 134 -0.96 2.11 2.33
C PRO A 134 -1.84 1.99 1.09
N PHE A 135 -3.16 2.01 1.29
CA PHE A 135 -4.12 2.01 0.20
C PHE A 135 -3.97 3.31 -0.59
N PHE A 136 -4.16 3.22 -1.91
CA PHE A 136 -4.42 4.37 -2.75
C PHE A 136 -5.65 5.12 -2.23
N PHE A 137 -5.44 6.08 -1.34
CA PHE A 137 -6.41 7.11 -1.05
C PHE A 137 -5.94 8.35 -1.79
N MET A 138 -6.59 8.62 -2.92
CA MET A 138 -6.36 9.80 -3.75
C MET A 138 -6.32 11.09 -2.90
N SER A 139 -7.10 11.13 -1.81
CA SER A 139 -7.09 12.23 -0.83
C SER A 139 -5.74 12.51 -0.16
N PHE A 140 -4.85 11.51 0.05
CA PHE A 140 -3.51 11.77 0.61
C PHE A 140 -2.55 12.30 -0.46
N MET A 141 -2.62 11.77 -1.68
CA MET A 141 -1.71 12.11 -2.78
C MET A 141 -1.99 13.51 -3.35
N ILE A 142 -3.25 13.94 -3.34
CA ILE A 142 -3.63 15.30 -3.73
C ILE A 142 -3.00 16.34 -2.79
N MET A 143 -2.86 16.02 -1.48
CA MET A 143 -2.32 16.97 -0.50
C MET A 143 -0.78 17.08 -0.53
N THR A 144 -0.05 16.04 -0.94
CA THR A 144 1.41 16.14 -1.20
C THR A 144 1.71 16.97 -2.45
N SER A 145 0.77 16.99 -3.41
CA SER A 145 0.94 17.64 -4.71
C SER A 145 0.63 19.14 -4.67
N CYS A 146 -0.32 19.63 -3.86
CA CYS A 146 -0.56 21.08 -3.76
C CYS A 146 -1.37 21.51 -2.52
N TYR A 147 -0.95 22.64 -1.92
CA TYR A 147 -1.79 23.74 -1.39
C TYR A 147 -1.87 24.00 0.14
N ILE A 148 -1.19 25.07 0.59
CA ILE A 148 -1.80 26.09 1.46
C ILE A 148 -1.58 27.45 0.79
N ARG A 149 -2.64 28.02 0.17
CA ARG A 149 -2.63 29.40 -0.33
C ARG A 149 -2.94 30.35 0.82
N ASN A 150 -1.91 30.76 1.54
CA ASN A 150 -1.95 31.98 2.32
C ASN A 150 -0.61 32.69 2.22
N ASN A 151 -0.62 33.85 1.55
CA ASN A 151 0.42 34.88 1.52
C ASN A 151 1.89 34.44 1.36
N LYS A 152 2.36 34.55 0.11
CA LYS A 152 3.76 34.82 -0.30
C LYS A 152 4.87 33.82 0.08
N GLN A 153 4.60 32.68 0.72
CA GLN A 153 5.60 31.62 0.86
C GLN A 153 5.05 30.24 0.46
N LYS A 154 5.82 29.53 -0.39
CA LYS A 154 5.48 28.21 -0.93
C LYS A 154 6.11 27.15 -0.02
N HIS A 155 5.31 26.59 0.88
CA HIS A 155 5.76 25.52 1.76
C HIS A 155 5.27 24.16 1.23
N PHE A 156 6.19 23.21 1.08
CA PHE A 156 5.92 21.82 0.72
C PHE A 156 5.48 21.06 1.96
N VAL A 157 4.51 20.14 1.90
CA VAL A 157 4.10 19.40 3.10
C VAL A 157 4.44 17.92 2.92
N GLY A 158 5.24 17.35 3.81
CA GLY A 158 5.43 15.90 3.94
C GLY A 158 4.35 15.32 4.85
N PHE A 159 4.08 14.02 4.76
CA PHE A 159 3.06 13.37 5.61
C PHE A 159 3.63 12.16 6.34
N TYR A 160 3.26 12.01 7.61
CA TYR A 160 3.32 10.73 8.30
C TYR A 160 1.92 10.19 8.48
N VAL A 161 1.78 8.93 8.10
CA VAL A 161 0.64 8.12 8.50
C VAL A 161 1.12 7.13 9.55
N LEU A 162 0.78 7.40 10.81
CA LEU A 162 1.09 6.55 11.94
C LEU A 162 0.07 5.41 12.01
N SER A 163 0.56 4.18 11.88
CA SER A 163 -0.19 2.98 12.20
C SER A 163 0.09 2.64 13.66
N ASN A 164 -0.87 2.92 14.55
CA ASN A 164 -0.74 2.51 15.93
C ASN A 164 -0.95 1.00 16.03
N GLN A 165 0.15 0.31 16.34
CA GLN A 165 0.28 -1.07 16.84
C GLN A 165 0.44 -2.18 15.78
N TYR A 166 1.67 -2.64 15.62
CA TYR A 166 2.00 -4.03 15.33
C TYR A 166 3.00 -4.55 16.36
N VAL A 167 2.54 -5.44 17.23
CA VAL A 167 3.43 -6.44 17.83
C VAL A 167 3.57 -7.52 16.77
N LYS A 168 4.77 -7.73 16.24
CA LYS A 168 5.05 -8.85 15.34
C LYS A 168 4.78 -10.14 16.14
N PRO A 169 3.81 -11.00 15.76
CA PRO A 169 3.61 -12.26 16.47
C PRO A 169 4.89 -13.09 16.39
N SER A 170 5.23 -13.74 17.50
CA SER A 170 6.35 -14.66 17.56
C SER A 170 5.99 -15.93 16.78
N PRO A 171 6.93 -16.62 16.12
CA PRO A 171 6.69 -17.94 15.55
C PRO A 171 6.07 -18.94 16.55
N ALA A 172 6.26 -18.72 17.85
CA ALA A 172 5.67 -19.52 18.92
C ALA A 172 4.14 -19.39 19.04
N ASP A 173 3.54 -18.33 18.50
CA ASP A 173 2.10 -18.08 18.59
C ASP A 173 1.29 -18.93 17.59
N TYR A 174 1.95 -19.52 16.58
CA TYR A 174 1.34 -20.42 15.60
C TYR A 174 1.36 -21.90 16.02
N ALA A 175 2.08 -22.24 17.10
CA ALA A 175 2.29 -23.63 17.53
C ALA A 175 1.23 -24.16 18.52
N LYS A 176 0.04 -23.56 18.58
CA LYS A 176 -0.97 -23.88 19.61
C LYS A 176 -2.36 -24.31 19.12
N HIS A 177 -2.49 -24.74 17.86
CA HIS A 177 -3.71 -25.37 17.36
C HIS A 177 -3.42 -26.73 16.76
#